data_AF-A0A142XDJ4-F1
#
_entry.id   AF-A0A142XDJ4-F1
#
_cell.length_a   1.000
_cell.length_b   1.000
_cell.length_c   1.000
_cell.angle_alpha   90.00
_cell.angle_beta   90.00
_cell.angle_gamma   90.00
#
_symmetry.space_group_name_H-M   'P 1'
#
loop_
_entity.id
_entity.type
_entity.pdbx_description
1 polymer ?
#
loop_
_entity_poly.entity_id
_entity_poly.type
_entity_poly.pdbx_seq_one_letter_code
_entity_poly.pdbx_strand_id
1 'polypeptide(L)'
;MTDADAQPKPPSADEVNRLWQHGMHEERLFHDRLNYFSFLETGLLTICGIMYNKEPAIGFFLPITVVGLLFTLLWIVIQKRHWTYCEHINSRIRALVPEYKATLDGYVRPGRRDGFSLSKPLALAVPFLFACTWVAFLVWILVRNHVPTTVEGVTVERIGLVVLAAALAWVMFKLRRLEQRLK
;
A
#
# COMPACT_ATOMS: atom_id res chain seq x y z
N MET A 1 35.63 11.68 -36.20
CA MET A 1 35.64 12.41 -34.92
C MET A 1 34.30 12.19 -34.28
N THR A 2 34.25 11.26 -33.33
CA THR A 2 33.06 10.94 -32.53
C THR A 2 32.87 12.04 -31.49
N ASP A 3 31.68 12.65 -31.45
CA ASP A 3 31.20 13.58 -30.41
C ASP A 3 31.03 12.85 -29.05
N ALA A 4 32.10 12.23 -28.56
CA ALA A 4 32.08 11.36 -27.38
C ALA A 4 32.34 12.10 -26.06
N ASP A 5 32.68 13.40 -26.09
CA ASP A 5 33.12 14.17 -24.90
C ASP A 5 32.31 15.45 -24.62
N ALA A 6 31.07 15.53 -25.11
CA ALA A 6 30.17 16.59 -24.66
C ALA A 6 29.74 16.29 -23.21
N GLN A 7 30.44 16.89 -22.23
CA GLN A 7 29.97 16.85 -20.84
C GLN A 7 28.50 17.28 -20.80
N PRO A 8 27.63 16.54 -20.09
CA PRO A 8 26.22 16.86 -20.04
C PRO A 8 26.05 18.27 -19.47
N LYS A 9 25.49 19.17 -20.29
CA LYS A 9 25.22 20.54 -19.90
C LYS A 9 24.37 20.53 -18.62
N PRO A 10 24.72 21.33 -17.60
CA PRO A 10 23.88 21.41 -16.40
C PRO A 10 22.46 21.82 -16.80
N PRO A 11 21.42 21.24 -16.18
CA PRO A 11 20.04 21.52 -16.54
C PRO A 11 19.71 22.99 -16.30
N SER A 12 18.98 23.57 -17.24
CA SER A 12 18.44 24.92 -17.15
C SER A 12 17.42 25.05 -16.01
N ALA A 13 17.24 26.27 -15.51
CA ALA A 13 16.25 26.56 -14.46
C ALA A 13 14.84 26.09 -14.85
N ASP A 14 14.46 26.24 -16.13
CA ASP A 14 13.16 25.80 -16.63
C ASP A 14 13.01 24.27 -16.63
N GLU A 15 14.09 23.53 -16.95
CA GLU A 15 14.09 22.05 -16.87
C GLU A 15 13.90 21.57 -15.44
N VAL A 16 14.56 22.24 -14.48
CA VAL A 16 14.42 21.96 -13.05
C VAL A 16 12.99 22.27 -12.58
N ASN A 17 12.41 23.40 -13.00
CA ASN A 17 11.03 23.75 -12.66
C ASN A 17 10.01 22.76 -13.24
N ARG A 18 10.19 22.32 -14.49
CA ARG A 18 9.32 21.29 -15.10
C ARG A 18 9.41 19.96 -14.35
N LEU A 19 10.63 19.54 -13.97
CA LEU A 19 10.81 18.32 -13.19
C LEU A 19 10.15 18.43 -11.81
N TRP A 20 10.24 19.60 -11.16
CA TRP A 20 9.58 19.87 -9.90
C TRP A 20 8.05 19.77 -10.01
N GLN A 21 7.46 20.45 -11.00
CA GLN A 21 6.02 20.37 -11.27
C GLN A 21 5.57 18.94 -11.57
N HIS A 22 6.35 18.21 -12.36
CA HIS A 22 6.11 16.80 -12.65
C HIS A 22 6.13 15.95 -11.37
N GLY A 23 7.11 16.13 -10.49
CA GLY A 23 7.18 15.44 -9.20
C GLY A 23 5.97 15.70 -8.31
N MET A 24 5.55 16.95 -8.17
CA MET A 24 4.34 17.30 -7.40
C MET A 24 3.07 16.70 -8.00
N HIS A 25 2.98 16.67 -9.34
CA HIS A 25 1.83 16.07 -10.03
C HIS A 25 1.75 14.57 -9.77
N GLU A 26 2.88 13.86 -9.85
CA GLU A 26 2.95 12.42 -9.60
C GLU A 26 2.62 12.05 -8.15
N GLU A 27 3.06 12.88 -7.19
CA GLU A 27 2.69 12.71 -5.78
C GLU A 27 1.18 12.90 -5.57
N ARG A 28 0.56 13.90 -6.19
CA ARG A 28 -0.90 14.07 -6.15
C ARG A 28 -1.62 12.86 -6.75
N LEU A 29 -1.21 12.42 -7.95
CA LEU A 29 -1.78 11.22 -8.60
C LEU A 29 -1.66 9.97 -7.73
N PHE A 30 -0.55 9.82 -7.00
CA PHE A 30 -0.35 8.71 -6.08
C PHE A 30 -1.39 8.71 -4.95
N HIS A 31 -1.65 9.87 -4.34
CA HIS A 31 -2.68 10.02 -3.31
C HIS A 31 -4.10 9.82 -3.85
N ASP A 32 -4.40 10.38 -5.03
CA ASP A 32 -5.71 10.25 -5.67
C ASP A 32 -6.03 8.78 -5.98
N ARG A 33 -5.04 8.03 -6.51
CA ARG A 33 -5.18 6.57 -6.74
C ARG A 33 -5.41 5.83 -5.43
N LEU A 34 -4.63 6.12 -4.39
CA LEU A 34 -4.78 5.49 -3.08
C LEU A 34 -6.21 5.67 -2.54
N ASN A 35 -6.77 6.87 -2.67
CA ASN A 35 -8.14 7.17 -2.24
C ASN A 35 -9.18 6.46 -3.12
N TYR A 36 -9.00 6.48 -4.44
CA TYR A 36 -9.92 5.84 -5.39
C TYR A 36 -10.05 4.32 -5.16
N PHE A 37 -8.91 3.63 -5.07
CA PHE A 37 -8.90 2.19 -4.78
C PHE A 37 -9.49 1.90 -3.39
N SER A 38 -9.15 2.69 -2.37
CA SER A 38 -9.73 2.54 -1.02
C SER A 38 -11.25 2.67 -1.04
N PHE A 39 -11.79 3.62 -1.80
CA PHE A 39 -13.22 3.80 -1.95
C PHE A 39 -13.90 2.59 -2.60
N LEU A 40 -13.33 2.09 -3.71
CA LEU A 40 -13.86 0.90 -4.39
C LEU A 40 -13.84 -0.34 -3.49
N GLU A 41 -12.72 -0.60 -2.82
CA GLU A 41 -12.57 -1.75 -1.93
C GLU A 41 -13.51 -1.67 -0.72
N THR A 42 -13.68 -0.47 -0.14
CA THR A 42 -14.65 -0.24 0.93
C THR A 42 -16.08 -0.47 0.45
N GLY A 43 -16.42 -0.04 -0.77
CA GLY A 43 -17.71 -0.30 -1.40
C GLY A 43 -17.98 -1.79 -1.58
N LEU A 44 -17.01 -2.55 -2.10
CA LEU A 44 -17.09 -4.00 -2.25
C LEU A 44 -17.27 -4.72 -0.91
N LEU A 45 -16.49 -4.34 0.11
CA LEU A 45 -16.63 -4.90 1.47
C LEU A 45 -17.99 -4.55 2.09
N THR A 46 -18.51 -3.36 1.84
CA THR A 46 -19.84 -2.94 2.32
C THR A 46 -20.94 -3.78 1.69
N ILE A 47 -20.89 -4.00 0.37
CA ILE A 47 -21.83 -4.87 -0.34
C ILE A 47 -21.74 -6.29 0.23
N CYS A 48 -20.53 -6.81 0.45
CA CYS A 48 -20.32 -8.11 1.08
C CYS A 48 -20.97 -8.16 2.46
N GLY A 49 -20.74 -7.16 3.33
CA GLY A 49 -21.31 -7.09 4.67
C GLY A 49 -22.84 -7.07 4.67
N ILE A 50 -23.46 -6.27 3.80
CA ILE A 50 -24.93 -6.19 3.67
C ILE A 50 -25.50 -7.52 3.19
N MET A 51 -24.92 -8.07 2.12
CA MET A 51 -25.40 -9.33 1.54
C MET A 51 -25.21 -10.50 2.52
N TYR A 52 -24.19 -10.44 3.36
CA TYR A 52 -23.87 -11.55 4.27
C TYR A 52 -24.96 -11.68 5.33
N ASN A 53 -25.51 -10.55 5.78
CA ASN A 53 -26.62 -10.50 6.72
C ASN A 53 -27.96 -10.89 6.10
N LYS A 54 -28.15 -10.72 4.78
CA LYS A 54 -29.40 -11.08 4.10
C LYS A 54 -29.42 -12.54 3.68
N GLU A 55 -28.46 -12.94 2.86
CA GLU A 55 -28.38 -14.28 2.27
C GLU A 55 -26.92 -14.68 2.11
N PRO A 56 -26.35 -15.48 3.03
CA PRO A 56 -24.95 -15.88 2.97
C PRO A 56 -24.71 -16.98 1.93
N ALA A 57 -25.14 -16.80 0.68
CA ALA A 57 -25.00 -17.80 -0.38
C ALA A 57 -23.55 -17.89 -0.89
N ILE A 58 -22.92 -19.06 -0.78
CA ILE A 58 -21.52 -19.28 -1.21
C ILE A 58 -21.32 -18.86 -2.68
N GLY A 59 -22.29 -19.21 -3.54
CA GLY A 59 -22.24 -18.92 -4.98
C GLY A 59 -22.15 -17.43 -5.31
N PHE A 60 -22.56 -16.55 -4.39
CA PHE A 60 -22.40 -15.11 -4.52
C PHE A 60 -21.11 -14.60 -3.85
N PHE A 61 -20.82 -15.10 -2.64
CA PHE A 61 -19.69 -14.63 -1.82
C PHE A 61 -18.32 -15.01 -2.35
N LEU A 62 -18.18 -16.21 -2.93
CA LEU A 62 -16.90 -16.67 -3.43
C LEU A 62 -16.44 -15.83 -4.64
N PRO A 63 -17.26 -15.60 -5.70
CA PRO A 63 -16.87 -14.74 -6.81
C PRO A 63 -16.50 -13.31 -6.39
N ILE A 64 -17.31 -12.67 -5.54
CA ILE A 64 -17.04 -11.27 -5.13
C ILE A 64 -15.75 -11.15 -4.31
N THR A 65 -15.47 -12.14 -3.44
CA THR A 65 -14.23 -12.18 -2.65
C THR A 65 -13.01 -12.38 -3.54
N VAL A 66 -13.11 -13.25 -4.55
CA VAL A 66 -12.04 -13.46 -5.54
C VAL A 66 -11.79 -12.18 -6.34
N VAL A 67 -12.86 -11.51 -6.80
CA VAL A 67 -12.74 -10.23 -7.53
C VAL A 67 -12.08 -9.16 -6.66
N GLY A 68 -12.53 -8.99 -5.41
CA GLY A 68 -11.92 -8.04 -4.46
C GLY A 68 -10.44 -8.33 -4.25
N LEU A 69 -10.07 -9.60 -4.01
CA LEU A 69 -8.68 -9.99 -3.84
C LEU A 69 -7.83 -9.69 -5.08
N LEU A 70 -8.30 -10.05 -6.28
CA LEU A 70 -7.59 -9.77 -7.54
C LEU A 70 -7.40 -8.26 -7.75
N PHE A 71 -8.42 -7.46 -7.42
CA PHE A 71 -8.36 -6.01 -7.52
C PHE A 71 -7.35 -5.42 -6.54
N THR A 72 -7.31 -5.90 -5.30
CA THR A 72 -6.32 -5.47 -4.31
C THR A 72 -4.90 -5.88 -4.72
N LEU A 73 -4.70 -7.09 -5.28
CA LEU A 73 -3.39 -7.52 -5.77
C LEU A 73 -2.90 -6.65 -6.92
N LEU A 74 -3.79 -6.32 -7.87
CA LEU A 74 -3.50 -5.37 -8.95
C LEU A 74 -3.12 -4.00 -8.38
N TRP A 75 -3.87 -3.51 -7.38
CA TRP A 75 -3.57 -2.27 -6.70
C TRP A 75 -2.18 -2.27 -6.06
N ILE A 76 -1.81 -3.33 -5.32
CA ILE A 76 -0.46 -3.47 -4.72
C ILE A 76 0.64 -3.35 -5.79
N VAL A 77 0.48 -4.03 -6.93
CA VAL A 77 1.46 -4.00 -8.02
C VAL A 77 1.60 -2.60 -8.62
N ILE A 78 0.47 -1.94 -8.91
CA ILE A 78 0.45 -0.56 -9.44
C ILE A 78 1.08 0.41 -8.42
N GLN A 79 0.69 0.31 -7.15
CA GLN A 79 1.18 1.19 -6.08
C GLN A 79 2.69 1.04 -5.90
N LYS A 80 3.21 -0.19 -5.91
CA LYS A 80 4.65 -0.46 -5.81
C LYS A 80 5.41 0.13 -6.98
N ARG A 81 4.93 -0.06 -8.21
CA ARG A 81 5.58 0.49 -9.42
C ARG A 81 5.59 2.02 -9.39
N HIS A 82 4.48 2.64 -9.02
CA HIS A 82 4.37 4.10 -8.96
C HIS A 82 5.26 4.68 -7.85
N TRP A 83 5.35 4.00 -6.70
CA TRP A 83 6.24 4.40 -5.62
C TRP A 83 7.71 4.44 -6.07
N THR A 84 8.20 3.41 -6.76
CA THR A 84 9.56 3.39 -7.31
C THR A 84 9.81 4.55 -8.27
N TYR A 85 8.80 4.93 -9.05
CA TYR A 85 8.88 6.08 -9.93
C TYR A 85 8.97 7.41 -9.16
N CYS A 86 8.15 7.60 -8.13
CA CYS A 86 8.21 8.77 -7.26
C CYS A 86 9.55 8.89 -6.51
N GLU A 87 10.11 7.76 -6.02
CA GLU A 87 11.45 7.73 -5.43
C GLU A 87 12.51 8.20 -6.43
N HIS A 88 12.43 7.73 -7.67
CA HIS A 88 13.36 8.14 -8.72
C HIS A 88 13.26 9.64 -9.02
N ILE A 89 12.05 10.18 -9.20
CA ILE A 89 11.87 11.62 -9.41
C ILE A 89 12.39 12.41 -8.20
N ASN A 90 12.06 12.00 -6.98
CA ASN A 90 12.50 12.71 -5.80
C ASN A 90 14.03 12.73 -5.66
N SER A 91 14.69 11.61 -5.99
CA SER A 91 16.15 11.54 -6.00
C SER A 91 16.77 12.55 -6.99
N ARG A 92 16.15 12.73 -8.16
CA ARG A 92 16.58 13.72 -9.16
C ARG A 92 16.32 15.15 -8.69
N ILE A 93 15.16 15.41 -8.11
CA ILE A 93 14.83 16.73 -7.55
C ILE A 93 15.81 17.11 -6.44
N ARG A 94 16.14 16.19 -5.52
CA ARG A 94 17.13 16.42 -4.46
C ARG A 94 18.54 16.70 -4.99
N ALA A 95 18.91 16.13 -6.13
CA ALA A 95 20.20 16.40 -6.76
C ALA A 95 20.26 17.78 -7.46
N LEU A 96 19.12 18.26 -7.96
CA LEU A 96 19.04 19.47 -8.80
C LEU A 96 18.57 20.72 -8.07
N VAL A 97 17.87 20.58 -6.94
CA VAL A 97 17.32 21.69 -6.15
C VAL A 97 18.00 21.71 -4.77
N PRO A 98 19.09 22.50 -4.59
CA PRO A 98 19.89 22.48 -3.37
C PRO A 98 19.10 22.96 -2.14
N GLU A 99 18.15 23.89 -2.29
CA GLU A 99 17.28 24.36 -1.20
C GLU A 99 16.37 23.25 -0.68
N TYR A 100 15.82 22.44 -1.60
CA TYR A 100 15.01 21.27 -1.25
C TYR A 100 15.86 20.21 -0.52
N LYS A 101 17.06 19.95 -1.03
CA LYS A 101 18.02 19.07 -0.34
C LYS A 101 18.35 19.56 1.06
N ALA A 102 18.66 20.85 1.23
CA ALA A 102 18.97 21.43 2.53
C ALA A 102 17.78 21.31 3.50
N THR A 103 16.55 21.49 3.00
CA THR A 103 15.32 21.29 3.79
C THR A 103 15.19 19.84 4.26
N LEU A 104 15.39 18.87 3.36
CA LEU A 104 15.38 17.46 3.72
C LEU A 104 16.50 17.10 4.71
N ASP A 105 17.72 17.55 4.45
CA ASP A 105 18.89 17.28 5.29
C ASP A 105 18.71 17.87 6.70
N GLY A 106 18.08 19.06 6.81
CA GLY A 106 17.73 19.67 8.10
C GLY A 106 16.58 18.95 8.83
N TYR A 107 15.66 18.31 8.09
CA TYR A 107 14.58 17.51 8.67
C TYR A 107 15.06 16.11 9.12
N VAL A 108 16.10 15.59 8.49
CA VAL A 108 16.70 14.29 8.81
C VAL A 108 17.54 14.41 10.09
N ARG A 109 17.01 13.90 11.22
CA ARG A 109 17.76 13.77 12.49
C ARG A 109 19.02 12.90 12.30
N PRO A 110 20.13 13.16 13.03
CA PRO A 110 21.32 12.30 12.98
C PRO A 110 20.94 10.83 13.28
N GLY A 111 21.18 9.93 12.31
CA GLY A 111 20.85 8.51 12.42
C GLY A 111 19.58 8.04 11.67
N ARG A 112 18.85 8.93 10.99
CA ARG A 112 17.85 8.51 9.97
C ARG A 112 18.44 8.72 8.59
N ARG A 113 18.43 7.71 7.72
CA ARG A 113 18.93 7.87 6.33
C ARG A 113 17.90 8.47 5.38
N ASP A 114 16.63 8.39 5.75
CA ASP A 114 15.54 8.75 4.85
C ASP A 114 14.74 9.94 5.40
N GLY A 115 14.81 11.06 4.67
CA GLY A 115 13.85 12.17 4.79
C GLY A 115 12.47 11.81 4.20
N PHE A 116 12.30 10.58 3.70
CA PHE A 116 11.02 10.02 3.32
C PHE A 116 10.22 9.62 4.56
N SER A 117 9.44 10.62 4.97
CA SER A 117 8.29 10.62 5.86
C SER A 117 7.47 9.33 5.86
N LEU A 118 6.68 9.16 6.90
CA LEU A 118 5.68 8.10 7.19
C LEU A 118 4.84 7.59 5.99
N SER A 119 4.85 8.28 4.85
CA SER A 119 4.10 8.00 3.63
C SER A 119 4.42 6.63 3.01
N LYS A 120 5.67 6.16 3.01
CA LYS A 120 6.03 4.85 2.42
C LYS A 120 5.35 3.67 3.11
N PRO A 121 5.50 3.46 4.43
CA PRO A 121 4.83 2.36 5.11
C PRO A 121 3.31 2.55 5.07
N LEU A 122 2.80 3.78 5.19
CA LEU A 122 1.36 4.04 5.14
C LEU A 122 0.75 3.68 3.78
N ALA A 123 1.41 4.04 2.69
CA ALA A 123 0.87 3.83 1.34
C ALA A 123 0.84 2.36 0.90
N LEU A 124 1.70 1.52 1.47
CA LEU A 124 1.66 0.07 1.26
C LEU A 124 0.82 -0.66 2.32
N ALA A 125 0.67 -0.08 3.51
CA ALA A 125 -0.14 -0.66 4.58
C ALA A 125 -1.62 -0.73 4.19
N VAL A 126 -2.17 0.32 3.56
CA VAL A 126 -3.60 0.33 3.21
C VAL A 126 -3.98 -0.80 2.24
N PRO A 127 -3.35 -0.95 1.05
CA PRO A 127 -3.64 -2.08 0.16
C PRO A 127 -3.40 -3.43 0.83
N PHE A 128 -2.35 -3.54 1.67
CA PHE A 128 -2.04 -4.77 2.38
C PHE A 128 -3.14 -5.16 3.37
N LEU A 129 -3.70 -4.19 4.11
CA LEU A 129 -4.83 -4.42 5.01
C LEU A 129 -6.08 -4.92 4.27
N PHE A 130 -6.37 -4.35 3.10
CA PHE A 130 -7.46 -4.86 2.25
C PHE A 130 -7.19 -6.30 1.78
N ALA A 131 -5.95 -6.62 1.38
CA ALA A 131 -5.60 -7.95 0.93
C ALA A 131 -5.78 -8.98 2.05
N CYS A 132 -5.32 -8.66 3.26
CA CYS A 132 -5.54 -9.51 4.42
C CYS A 132 -7.03 -9.68 4.76
N THR A 133 -7.82 -8.62 4.64
CA THR A 133 -9.28 -8.69 4.83
C THR A 133 -9.91 -9.66 3.83
N TRP A 134 -9.59 -9.55 2.54
CA TRP A 134 -10.13 -10.45 1.52
C TRP A 134 -9.68 -11.91 1.71
N VAL A 135 -8.40 -12.13 2.05
CA VAL A 135 -7.90 -13.48 2.37
C VAL A 135 -8.65 -14.07 3.56
N ALA A 136 -8.89 -13.26 4.61
CA ALA A 136 -9.66 -13.70 5.76
C ALA A 136 -11.09 -14.08 5.39
N PHE A 137 -11.76 -13.24 4.60
CA PHE A 137 -13.10 -13.52 4.07
C PHE A 137 -13.11 -14.81 3.25
N LEU A 138 -12.12 -15.01 2.40
CA LEU A 138 -12.01 -16.21 1.56
C LEU A 138 -11.86 -17.48 2.42
N VAL A 139 -10.92 -17.46 3.36
CA VAL A 139 -10.70 -18.58 4.30
C VAL A 139 -11.98 -18.85 5.09
N TRP A 140 -12.64 -17.81 5.59
CA TRP A 140 -13.91 -17.92 6.31
C TRP A 140 -15.00 -18.61 5.48
N ILE A 141 -15.20 -18.18 4.23
CA ILE A 141 -16.20 -18.75 3.31
C ILE A 141 -15.93 -20.23 3.03
N LEU A 142 -14.66 -20.62 2.89
CA LEU A 142 -14.28 -22.01 2.63
C LEU A 142 -14.47 -22.90 3.86
N VAL A 143 -14.07 -22.42 5.04
CA VAL A 143 -14.10 -23.19 6.29
C VAL A 143 -15.52 -23.33 6.83
N ARG A 144 -16.37 -22.31 6.74
CA ARG A 144 -17.70 -22.32 7.39
C ARG A 144 -18.60 -23.51 6.99
N ASN A 145 -18.42 -24.06 5.78
CA ASN A 145 -19.23 -25.19 5.31
C ASN A 145 -18.74 -26.54 5.85
N HIS A 146 -17.56 -26.58 6.47
CA HIS A 146 -16.91 -27.78 6.99
C HIS A 146 -16.96 -27.87 8.53
N VAL A 147 -17.45 -26.83 9.21
CA VAL A 147 -17.54 -26.79 10.67
C VAL A 147 -18.91 -27.34 11.10
N PRO A 148 -18.98 -28.50 11.77
CA PRO A 148 -20.24 -28.98 12.33
C PRO A 148 -20.73 -28.00 13.40
N THR A 149 -22.00 -27.61 13.29
CA THR A 149 -22.69 -26.73 14.23
C THR A 149 -22.95 -27.43 15.56
N THR A 150 -21.94 -27.64 16.41
CA THR A 150 -22.17 -28.15 17.76
C THR A 150 -21.19 -27.64 18.82
N VAL A 151 -21.80 -26.94 19.79
CA VAL A 151 -21.61 -26.94 21.25
C VAL A 151 -20.51 -26.06 21.89
N GLU A 152 -21.02 -25.08 22.66
CA GLU A 152 -20.47 -24.37 23.83
C GLU A 152 -19.21 -23.49 23.72
N GLY A 153 -19.46 -22.18 23.83
CA GLY A 153 -18.58 -21.22 24.49
C GLY A 153 -17.56 -20.50 23.61
N VAL A 154 -16.91 -21.23 22.70
CA VAL A 154 -15.91 -20.65 21.79
C VAL A 154 -16.23 -21.05 20.37
N THR A 155 -16.97 -20.20 19.66
CA THR A 155 -17.21 -20.40 18.24
C THR A 155 -15.86 -20.35 17.50
N VAL A 156 -15.65 -21.31 16.58
CA VAL A 156 -14.44 -21.39 15.72
C VAL A 156 -14.15 -20.05 15.02
N GLU A 157 -15.21 -19.27 14.80
CA GLU A 157 -15.23 -17.87 14.37
C GLU A 157 -14.32 -16.95 15.19
N ARG A 158 -14.40 -17.03 16.53
CA ARG A 158 -13.59 -16.22 17.45
C ARG A 158 -12.13 -16.60 17.39
N ILE A 159 -11.84 -17.89 17.24
CA ILE A 159 -10.46 -18.38 17.09
C ILE A 159 -9.88 -17.90 15.76
N GLY A 160 -10.65 -17.98 14.65
CA GLY A 160 -10.24 -17.47 13.35
C GLY A 160 -9.96 -15.97 13.35
N LEU A 161 -10.83 -15.17 13.99
CA LEU A 161 -10.63 -13.73 14.16
C LEU A 161 -9.38 -13.40 15.00
N VAL A 162 -9.14 -14.15 16.08
CA VAL A 162 -7.94 -13.96 16.91
C VAL A 162 -6.66 -14.31 16.15
N VAL A 163 -6.67 -15.41 15.37
CA VAL A 163 -5.51 -15.81 14.56
C VAL A 163 -5.24 -14.79 13.46
N LEU A 164 -6.28 -14.28 12.79
CA LEU A 164 -6.12 -13.22 11.79
C LEU A 164 -5.61 -11.93 12.41
N ALA A 165 -6.19 -11.50 13.54
CA ALA A 165 -5.74 -10.31 14.26
C ALA A 165 -4.28 -10.46 14.74
N ALA A 166 -3.89 -11.65 15.20
CA ALA A 166 -2.52 -11.96 15.57
C ALA A 166 -1.57 -11.97 14.36
N ALA A 167 -2.01 -12.50 13.20
CA ALA A 167 -1.23 -12.48 11.96
C ALA A 167 -1.04 -11.05 11.44
N LEU A 168 -2.08 -10.23 11.46
CA LEU A 168 -2.02 -8.81 11.12
C LEU A 168 -1.11 -8.04 12.07
N ALA A 169 -1.27 -8.25 13.39
CA ALA A 169 -0.41 -7.65 14.40
C ALA A 169 1.05 -8.10 14.24
N TRP A 170 1.28 -9.37 13.90
CA TRP A 170 2.61 -9.89 13.61
C TRP A 170 3.20 -9.25 12.36
N VAL A 171 2.47 -9.16 11.25
CA VAL A 171 2.98 -8.50 10.04
C VAL A 171 3.31 -7.03 10.32
N MET A 172 2.44 -6.31 11.02
CA MET A 172 2.68 -4.94 11.47
C MET A 172 3.92 -4.84 12.36
N PHE A 173 4.09 -5.77 13.30
CA PHE A 173 5.27 -5.85 14.15
C PHE A 173 6.53 -6.16 13.35
N LYS A 174 6.47 -7.08 12.37
CA LYS A 174 7.58 -7.47 11.49
C LYS A 174 7.98 -6.31 10.58
N LEU A 175 7.02 -5.57 10.03
CA LEU A 175 7.27 -4.36 9.24
C LEU A 175 7.94 -3.29 10.10
N ARG A 176 7.43 -3.04 11.33
CA ARG A 176 8.11 -2.17 12.31
C ARG A 176 9.51 -2.66 12.68
N ARG A 177 9.72 -3.97 12.82
CA ARG A 177 11.02 -4.54 13.19
C ARG A 177 12.02 -4.49 12.04
N LEU A 178 11.56 -4.65 10.81
CA LEU A 178 12.36 -4.42 9.60
C LEU A 178 12.74 -2.95 9.48
N GLU A 179 11.80 -2.04 9.77
CA GLU A 179 12.07 -0.60 9.88
C GLU A 179 13.10 -0.30 10.99
N GLN A 180 13.05 -1.00 12.13
CA GLN A 180 14.03 -0.87 13.21
C GLN A 180 15.40 -1.50 12.91
N ARG A 181 15.47 -2.52 12.05
CA ARG A 181 16.74 -3.17 11.64
C ARG A 181 17.40 -2.49 10.44
N LEU A 182 16.66 -1.65 9.73
CA LEU A 182 17.16 -0.76 8.69
C LEU A 182 17.61 0.61 9.26
N LYS A 183 17.42 0.84 10.57
CA LYS A 183 18.18 1.82 11.36
C LYS A 183 19.56 1.26 11.69
#